data_AF-A0A2N2J0P6-F1
#
_entry.id   AF-A0A2N2J0P6-F1
#
_cell.length_a   1.000
_cell.length_b   1.000
_cell.length_c   1.000
_cell.angle_alpha   90.00
_cell.angle_beta   90.00
_cell.angle_gamma   90.00
#
_symmetry.space_group_name_H-M   'P 1'
#
loop_
_entity.id
_entity.type
_entity.pdbx_description
1 polymer ?
#
loop_
_entity_poly.entity_id
_entity_poly.type
_entity_poly.pdbx_seq_one_letter_code
_entity_poly.pdbx_strand_id
1 'polypeptide(L)'
;MIENMKNTDTPKGFTLVELMIVLALITIITSISIPAWQHYRINTNLRTASREIMADIINTKQRTISEKKPTSYSITFDKDNNSYSLSRTDTSGTVTLWTKSPASSGTGIIIQNVDFSGGSVINFQRRGTVTFGTITLKNSINSTAAVTTQITGRAYVQYNLQK
;
A
#
# COMPACT_ATOMS: atom_id res chain seq x y z
N MET A 1 -5.86 74.34 20.98
CA MET A 1 -4.93 73.31 20.48
C MET A 1 -5.04 72.13 21.44
N ILE A 2 -5.81 71.09 21.08
CA ILE A 2 -6.07 69.93 21.94
C ILE A 2 -5.28 68.78 21.34
N GLU A 3 -4.29 68.29 22.09
CA GLU A 3 -3.45 67.16 21.70
C GLU A 3 -4.19 65.86 22.00
N ASN A 4 -4.61 65.15 20.94
CA ASN A 4 -5.20 63.83 21.05
C ASN A 4 -4.14 62.83 21.50
N MET A 5 -4.17 62.45 22.77
CA MET A 5 -3.36 61.34 23.29
C MET A 5 -3.84 60.02 22.66
N LYS A 6 -3.03 59.53 21.73
CA LYS A 6 -3.19 58.21 21.11
C LYS A 6 -2.86 57.15 22.17
N ASN A 7 -3.89 56.50 22.73
CA ASN A 7 -3.71 55.33 23.59
C ASN A 7 -2.98 54.25 22.78
N THR A 8 -1.71 54.04 23.10
CA THR A 8 -0.93 52.93 22.55
C THR A 8 -1.14 51.72 23.46
N ASP A 9 -2.13 50.90 23.12
CA ASP A 9 -2.25 49.56 23.70
C ASP A 9 -0.97 48.80 23.37
N THR A 10 -0.10 48.67 24.37
CA THR A 10 1.11 47.85 24.26
C THR A 10 0.67 46.38 24.22
N PRO A 11 1.05 45.62 23.18
CA PRO A 11 0.65 44.23 23.09
C PRO A 11 1.23 43.46 24.28
N LYS A 12 0.34 42.90 25.11
CA LYS A 12 0.71 42.07 26.26
C LYS A 12 1.35 40.78 25.77
N GLY A 13 2.52 40.45 26.31
CA GLY A 13 3.21 39.18 26.04
C GLY A 13 2.63 38.02 26.85
N PHE A 14 2.98 36.79 26.48
CA PHE A 14 2.61 35.58 27.22
C PHE A 14 3.31 35.51 28.57
N THR A 15 2.61 35.00 29.58
CA THR A 15 3.21 34.69 30.88
C THR A 15 3.98 33.36 30.84
N LEU A 16 4.98 33.21 31.71
CA LEU A 16 5.71 31.94 31.85
C LEU A 16 4.77 30.81 32.28
N VAL A 17 3.77 31.13 33.11
CA VAL A 17 2.77 30.16 33.59
C VAL A 17 1.87 29.70 32.45
N GLU A 18 1.42 30.60 31.56
CA GLU A 18 0.65 30.21 30.36
C GLU A 18 1.45 29.26 29.48
N LEU A 19 2.75 29.55 29.25
CA LEU A 19 3.60 28.65 28.49
C LEU A 19 3.70 27.26 29.14
N MET A 20 3.87 27.19 30.47
CA MET A 20 3.95 25.92 31.19
C MET A 20 2.66 25.11 31.07
N ILE A 21 1.49 25.76 31.18
CA ILE A 21 0.19 25.10 31.02
C ILE A 21 0.02 24.60 29.59
N VAL A 22 0.36 25.41 28.57
CA VAL A 22 0.27 25.01 27.16
C VAL A 22 1.18 23.81 26.88
N LEU A 23 2.41 23.81 27.38
CA LEU A 23 3.33 22.68 27.24
C LEU A 23 2.80 21.41 27.92
N ALA A 24 2.22 21.53 29.12
CA ALA A 24 1.62 20.40 29.82
C ALA A 24 0.43 19.81 29.05
N LEU A 25 -0.38 20.65 28.39
CA LEU A 25 -1.49 20.18 27.55
C LEU A 25 -0.99 19.48 26.29
N ILE A 26 0.05 20.03 25.62
CA ILE A 26 0.63 19.42 24.43
C ILE A 26 1.21 18.03 24.75
N THR A 27 1.91 17.85 25.87
CA THR A 27 2.48 16.55 26.24
C THR A 27 1.42 15.50 26.50
N ILE A 28 0.31 15.86 27.17
CA ILE A 28 -0.82 14.95 27.40
C ILE A 28 -1.42 14.49 26.06
N ILE A 29 -1.70 15.43 25.15
CA ILE A 29 -2.34 15.11 23.85
C ILE A 29 -1.39 14.31 22.95
N THR A 30 -0.12 14.69 22.90
CA THR A 30 0.88 14.01 22.04
C THR A 30 1.15 12.58 22.50
N SER A 31 1.17 12.33 23.82
CA SER A 31 1.34 10.98 24.38
C SER A 31 0.31 9.97 23.86
N ILE A 32 -0.92 10.41 23.61
CA ILE A 32 -2.01 9.55 23.11
C ILE A 32 -1.99 9.49 21.58
N SER A 33 -1.65 10.60 20.93
CA SER A 33 -1.76 10.75 19.47
C SER A 33 -0.68 10.00 18.68
N ILE A 34 0.55 9.91 19.20
CA ILE A 34 1.69 9.30 18.50
C ILE A 34 1.44 7.81 18.15
N PRO A 35 1.08 6.91 19.09
CA PRO A 35 0.88 5.50 18.76
C PRO A 35 -0.27 5.31 17.76
N ALA A 36 -1.38 6.01 17.95
CA ALA A 36 -2.52 5.95 17.03
C ALA A 36 -2.14 6.34 15.59
N TRP A 37 -1.31 7.37 15.44
CA TRP A 37 -0.79 7.80 14.13
C TRP A 37 0.11 6.73 13.48
N GLN A 38 0.93 6.03 14.27
CA GLN A 38 1.77 4.94 13.77
C GLN A 38 0.93 3.79 13.21
N HIS A 39 -0.10 3.34 13.95
CA HIS A 39 -1.03 2.30 13.47
C HIS A 39 -1.73 2.70 12.18
N TYR A 40 -2.20 3.95 12.10
CA TYR A 40 -2.83 4.48 10.89
C TYR A 40 -1.88 4.45 9.69
N ARG A 41 -0.62 4.89 9.86
CA ARG A 41 0.38 4.85 8.79
C ARG A 41 0.69 3.43 8.33
N ILE A 42 0.87 2.49 9.26
CA ILE A 42 1.18 1.08 8.94
C ILE A 42 0.03 0.43 8.15
N ASN A 43 -1.23 0.70 8.52
CA ASN A 43 -2.39 0.24 7.77
C ASN A 43 -2.54 0.92 6.41
N THR A 44 -2.18 2.20 6.31
CA THR A 44 -2.21 2.94 5.04
C THR A 44 -1.19 2.36 4.05
N ASN A 45 0.03 2.07 4.50
CA ASN A 45 1.06 1.44 3.66
C ASN A 45 0.58 0.09 3.11
N LEU A 46 -0.06 -0.74 3.95
CA LEU A 46 -0.64 -2.03 3.53
C LEU A 46 -1.72 -1.85 2.45
N ARG A 47 -2.57 -0.82 2.56
CA ARG A 47 -3.55 -0.47 1.53
C ARG A 47 -2.89 -0.05 0.23
N THR A 48 -1.81 0.73 0.28
CA THR A 48 -1.05 1.13 -0.91
C THR A 48 -0.45 -0.09 -1.59
N ALA A 49 0.29 -0.94 -0.87
CA ALA A 49 0.91 -2.13 -1.45
C ALA A 49 -0.09 -3.09 -2.10
N SER A 50 -1.21 -3.38 -1.42
CA SER A 50 -2.24 -4.28 -1.96
C SER A 50 -2.94 -3.69 -3.19
N ARG A 51 -3.15 -2.36 -3.24
CA ARG A 51 -3.69 -1.68 -4.43
C ARG A 51 -2.71 -1.65 -5.59
N GLU A 52 -1.42 -1.48 -5.32
CA GLU A 52 -0.37 -1.55 -6.35
C GLU A 52 -0.33 -2.94 -7.00
N ILE A 53 -0.35 -4.01 -6.20
CA ILE A 53 -0.43 -5.38 -6.72
C ILE A 53 -1.70 -5.59 -7.55
N MET A 54 -2.86 -5.13 -7.05
CA MET A 54 -4.12 -5.21 -7.80
C MET A 54 -4.03 -4.45 -9.13
N ALA A 55 -3.46 -3.24 -9.13
CA ALA A 55 -3.28 -2.45 -10.34
C ALA A 55 -2.34 -3.15 -11.33
N ASP A 56 -1.24 -3.74 -10.86
CA ASP A 56 -0.30 -4.48 -11.71
C ASP A 56 -0.95 -5.72 -12.35
N ILE A 57 -1.82 -6.43 -11.61
CA ILE A 57 -2.61 -7.54 -12.15
C ILE A 57 -3.54 -7.05 -13.26
N ILE A 58 -4.28 -5.95 -13.03
CA ILE A 58 -5.23 -5.39 -14.00
C ILE A 58 -4.50 -4.88 -15.25
N ASN A 59 -3.40 -4.14 -15.06
CA ASN A 59 -2.58 -3.61 -16.14
C ASN A 59 -1.95 -4.74 -16.97
N THR A 60 -1.45 -5.79 -16.33
CA THR A 60 -0.90 -6.97 -17.00
C THR A 60 -1.98 -7.69 -17.81
N LYS A 61 -3.18 -7.84 -17.26
CA LYS A 61 -4.32 -8.40 -18.00
C LYS A 61 -4.63 -7.58 -19.25
N GLN A 62 -4.76 -6.26 -19.11
CA GLN A 62 -5.03 -5.37 -20.25
C GLN A 62 -3.93 -5.47 -21.32
N ARG A 63 -2.67 -5.46 -20.90
CA ARG A 63 -1.52 -5.64 -21.78
C ARG A 63 -1.60 -6.97 -22.54
N THR A 64 -1.91 -8.06 -21.84
CA THR A 64 -2.04 -9.40 -22.42
C THR A 64 -3.12 -9.47 -23.49
N ILE A 65 -4.26 -8.81 -23.26
CA ILE A 65 -5.38 -8.76 -24.23
C ILE A 65 -4.98 -7.94 -25.47
N SER A 66 -4.24 -6.84 -25.28
CA SER A 66 -3.86 -5.91 -26.36
C SER A 66 -2.74 -6.40 -27.28
N GLU A 67 -1.93 -7.36 -26.81
CA GLU A 67 -0.77 -7.85 -27.54
C GLU A 67 -1.20 -8.55 -28.84
N LYS A 68 -0.39 -8.53 -29.90
CA LYS A 68 -0.76 -9.15 -31.21
C LYS A 68 -0.10 -10.49 -31.47
N LYS A 69 1.04 -10.77 -30.82
CA LYS A 69 1.81 -12.02 -30.98
C LYS A 69 1.32 -13.11 -30.01
N PRO A 70 1.65 -14.40 -30.22
CA PRO A 70 1.36 -15.49 -29.28
C PRO A 70 2.31 -15.37 -28.06
N THR A 71 2.06 -14.35 -27.27
CA THR A 71 2.83 -14.00 -26.07
C THR A 71 1.95 -14.23 -24.86
N SER A 72 2.51 -14.90 -23.85
CA SER A 72 1.86 -15.06 -22.55
C SER A 72 2.56 -14.18 -21.51
N TYR A 73 1.78 -13.72 -20.55
CA TYR A 73 2.29 -12.97 -19.41
C TYR A 73 1.98 -13.74 -18.14
N SER A 74 2.89 -13.67 -17.18
CA SER A 74 2.70 -14.24 -15.85
C SER A 74 3.21 -13.31 -14.77
N ILE A 75 2.51 -13.25 -13.64
CA ILE A 75 3.03 -12.65 -12.42
C ILE A 75 3.40 -13.79 -11.49
N THR A 76 4.66 -13.86 -11.10
CA THR A 76 5.18 -14.85 -10.15
C THR A 76 5.43 -14.19 -8.82
N PHE A 77 4.88 -14.74 -7.74
CA PHE A 77 5.14 -14.31 -6.38
C PHE A 77 6.22 -15.19 -5.75
N ASP A 78 7.16 -14.54 -5.11
CA ASP A 78 8.21 -15.16 -4.32
C ASP A 78 8.05 -14.70 -2.88
N LYS A 79 7.46 -15.58 -2.06
CA LYS A 79 7.21 -15.32 -0.64
C LYS A 79 8.52 -15.18 0.13
N ASP A 80 9.51 -16.01 -0.18
CA ASP A 80 10.76 -16.09 0.57
C ASP A 80 11.59 -14.81 0.39
N ASN A 81 11.59 -14.27 -0.83
CA ASN A 81 12.24 -13.00 -1.16
C ASN A 81 11.32 -11.77 -1.03
N ASN A 82 10.09 -11.94 -0.54
CA ASN A 82 9.08 -10.88 -0.43
C ASN A 82 8.96 -10.02 -1.69
N SER A 83 8.86 -10.68 -2.84
CA SER A 83 8.87 -10.01 -4.15
C SER A 83 7.87 -10.64 -5.11
N TYR A 84 7.60 -9.93 -6.19
CA TYR A 84 6.83 -10.46 -7.31
C TYR A 84 7.35 -9.87 -8.62
N SER A 85 7.30 -10.66 -9.68
CA SER A 85 7.84 -10.29 -10.98
C SER A 85 6.84 -10.52 -12.10
N LEU A 86 6.84 -9.63 -13.07
CA LEU A 86 6.13 -9.82 -14.31
C LEU A 86 7.08 -10.43 -15.34
N SER A 87 6.67 -11.55 -15.90
CA SER A 87 7.38 -12.23 -16.97
C SER A 87 6.56 -12.24 -18.25
N ARG A 88 7.26 -12.24 -19.37
CA ARG A 88 6.72 -12.40 -20.71
C ARG A 88 7.34 -13.63 -21.33
N THR A 89 6.52 -14.54 -21.84
CA THR A 89 6.99 -15.71 -22.58
C THR A 89 6.53 -15.64 -24.02
N ASP A 90 7.48 -15.71 -24.94
CA ASP A 90 7.28 -15.76 -26.39
C ASP A 90 8.12 -16.91 -26.99
N THR A 91 8.17 -17.00 -28.32
CA THR A 91 8.92 -18.06 -29.04
C THR A 91 10.42 -18.04 -28.74
N SER A 92 10.97 -16.90 -28.30
CA SER A 92 12.38 -16.74 -27.93
C SER A 92 12.67 -17.13 -26.47
N GLY A 93 11.64 -17.49 -25.69
CA GLY A 93 11.75 -17.87 -24.28
C GLY A 93 11.03 -16.93 -23.32
N THR A 94 11.36 -17.04 -22.03
CA THR A 94 10.77 -16.23 -20.95
C THR A 94 11.73 -15.13 -20.52
N VAL A 95 11.22 -13.90 -20.45
CA VAL A 95 11.96 -12.72 -20.00
C VAL A 95 11.22 -12.05 -18.85
N THR A 96 11.92 -11.80 -17.74
CA THR A 96 11.42 -10.97 -16.64
C THR A 96 11.46 -9.50 -17.05
N LEU A 97 10.30 -8.84 -17.04
CA LEU A 97 10.18 -7.44 -17.43
C LEU A 97 10.47 -6.49 -16.26
N TRP A 98 10.03 -6.85 -15.07
CA TRP A 98 10.29 -6.11 -13.85
C TRP A 98 10.07 -7.00 -12.63
N THR A 99 10.69 -6.59 -11.52
CA THR A 99 10.52 -7.18 -10.19
C THR A 99 10.20 -6.06 -9.22
N LYS A 100 9.20 -6.28 -8.36
CA LYS A 100 8.78 -5.34 -7.32
C LYS A 100 8.71 -6.05 -5.97
N SER A 101 8.75 -5.27 -4.89
CA SER A 101 8.52 -5.78 -3.54
C SER A 101 7.38 -5.02 -2.89
N PRO A 102 6.43 -5.69 -2.19
CA PRO A 102 5.39 -5.00 -1.43
C PRO A 102 5.95 -4.05 -0.34
N ALA A 103 7.22 -4.25 0.06
CA ALA A 103 7.89 -3.37 1.02
C ALA A 103 8.24 -1.99 0.44
N SER A 104 8.17 -1.78 -0.88
CA SER A 104 8.41 -0.45 -1.47
C SER A 104 7.34 0.58 -1.08
N SER A 105 6.11 0.12 -0.80
CA SER A 105 5.00 0.99 -0.41
C SER A 105 5.00 1.31 1.10
N GLY A 106 5.94 0.76 1.86
CA GLY A 106 6.17 1.06 3.27
C GLY A 106 6.83 -0.09 4.04
N THR A 107 7.41 0.26 5.19
CA THR A 107 8.13 -0.71 6.04
C THR A 107 7.19 -1.75 6.65
N GLY A 108 7.72 -2.98 6.80
CA GLY A 108 7.06 -4.07 7.52
C GLY A 108 5.94 -4.79 6.77
N ILE A 109 5.79 -4.58 5.46
CA ILE A 109 4.84 -5.32 4.63
C ILE A 109 5.51 -6.58 4.07
N ILE A 110 4.91 -7.73 4.33
CA ILE A 110 5.39 -9.03 3.87
C ILE A 110 4.30 -9.81 3.14
N ILE A 111 4.72 -10.66 2.21
CA ILE A 111 3.89 -11.73 1.65
C ILE A 111 3.70 -12.81 2.73
N GLN A 112 2.47 -12.97 3.23
CA GLN A 112 2.14 -13.98 4.22
C GLN A 112 1.82 -15.33 3.56
N ASN A 113 1.00 -15.32 2.53
CA ASN A 113 0.56 -16.52 1.83
C ASN A 113 0.31 -16.22 0.35
N VAL A 114 0.64 -17.18 -0.52
CA VAL A 114 0.30 -17.16 -1.93
C VAL A 114 -0.39 -18.48 -2.25
N ASP A 115 -1.58 -18.42 -2.86
CA ASP A 115 -2.24 -19.61 -3.36
C ASP A 115 -3.03 -19.27 -4.64
N PHE A 116 -2.45 -19.57 -5.79
CA PHE A 116 -3.07 -19.48 -7.10
C PHE A 116 -3.24 -20.88 -7.68
N SER A 117 -4.23 -21.62 -7.14
CA SER A 117 -4.51 -23.02 -7.48
C SER A 117 -3.36 -23.97 -7.10
N GLY A 118 -2.81 -23.81 -5.90
CA GLY A 118 -1.69 -24.61 -5.38
C GLY A 118 -0.30 -24.12 -5.81
N GLY A 119 -0.22 -23.02 -6.57
CA GLY A 119 1.04 -22.42 -7.02
C GLY A 119 1.17 -20.95 -6.63
N SER A 120 2.27 -20.32 -7.05
CA SER A 120 2.57 -18.90 -6.79
C SER A 120 2.50 -18.02 -8.05
N VAL A 121 1.87 -18.50 -9.12
CA VAL A 121 1.88 -17.85 -10.43
C VAL A 121 0.47 -17.52 -10.90
N ILE A 122 0.26 -16.26 -11.29
CA ILE A 122 -0.91 -15.84 -12.06
C ILE A 122 -0.53 -15.87 -13.53
N ASN A 123 -1.17 -16.75 -14.30
CA ASN A 123 -1.06 -16.77 -15.76
C ASN A 123 -2.18 -15.94 -16.37
N PHE A 124 -1.84 -15.12 -17.36
CA PHE A 124 -2.79 -14.26 -18.06
C PHE A 124 -2.99 -14.77 -19.48
N GLN A 125 -4.25 -14.86 -19.90
CA GLN A 125 -4.62 -15.29 -21.25
C GLN A 125 -5.20 -14.13 -22.07
N ARG A 126 -4.99 -14.16 -23.39
CA ARG A 126 -5.52 -13.17 -24.34
C ARG A 126 -7.05 -13.04 -24.31
N ARG A 127 -7.76 -14.09 -23.89
CA ARG A 127 -9.23 -14.10 -23.70
C ARG A 127 -9.68 -13.37 -22.43
N GLY A 128 -8.76 -12.79 -21.68
CA GLY A 128 -9.02 -12.03 -20.44
C GLY A 128 -9.16 -12.88 -19.18
N THR A 129 -9.02 -14.20 -19.28
CA THR A 129 -8.98 -15.10 -18.14
C THR A 129 -7.62 -15.06 -17.44
N VAL A 130 -7.64 -15.31 -16.13
CA VAL A 130 -6.44 -15.34 -15.28
C VAL A 130 -6.48 -16.55 -14.35
N THR A 131 -5.33 -17.00 -13.83
CA THR A 131 -5.33 -17.98 -12.73
C THR A 131 -6.13 -17.41 -11.55
N PHE A 132 -7.06 -18.19 -11.02
CA PHE A 132 -7.81 -17.81 -9.83
C PHE A 132 -6.96 -18.06 -8.59
N GLY A 133 -7.20 -17.28 -7.53
CA GLY A 133 -6.54 -17.47 -6.25
C GLY A 133 -6.25 -16.16 -5.54
N THR A 134 -5.43 -16.24 -4.51
CA THR A 134 -5.25 -15.16 -3.56
C THR A 134 -3.79 -15.02 -3.15
N ILE A 135 -3.34 -13.77 -3.08
CA ILE A 135 -2.14 -13.35 -2.37
C ILE A 135 -2.53 -12.59 -1.12
N THR A 136 -2.00 -12.99 0.03
CA THR A 136 -2.23 -12.34 1.32
C THR A 136 -0.97 -11.61 1.76
N LEU A 137 -1.08 -10.29 1.92
CA LEU A 137 -0.07 -9.45 2.54
C LEU A 137 -0.37 -9.29 4.03
N LYS A 138 0.68 -9.16 4.84
CA LYS A 138 0.59 -8.83 6.27
C LYS A 138 1.53 -7.67 6.60
N ASN A 139 1.12 -6.79 7.52
CA ASN A 139 1.98 -5.75 8.06
C ASN A 139 2.52 -6.12 9.46
N SER A 140 3.32 -5.23 10.06
CA SER A 140 3.95 -5.45 11.38
C SER A 140 2.96 -5.53 12.55
N ILE A 141 1.73 -5.03 12.39
CA ILE A 141 0.66 -5.08 13.40
C ILE A 141 -0.37 -6.17 13.10
N ASN A 142 -0.01 -7.16 12.27
CA ASN A 142 -0.85 -8.30 11.88
C ASN A 142 -2.16 -7.95 11.14
N SER A 143 -2.31 -6.73 10.63
CA SER A 143 -3.35 -6.46 9.64
C SER A 143 -3.02 -7.19 8.34
N THR A 144 -4.04 -7.69 7.66
CA THR A 144 -3.89 -8.44 6.40
C THR A 144 -4.67 -7.80 5.26
N ALA A 145 -4.12 -7.90 4.05
CA ALA A 145 -4.79 -7.55 2.82
C ALA A 145 -4.72 -8.73 1.84
N ALA A 146 -5.87 -9.29 1.49
CA ALA A 146 -5.99 -10.40 0.55
C ALA A 146 -6.38 -9.87 -0.83
N VAL A 147 -5.48 -9.94 -1.80
CA VAL A 147 -5.77 -9.62 -3.21
C VAL A 147 -6.15 -10.91 -3.91
N THR A 148 -7.38 -10.98 -4.40
CA THR A 148 -7.95 -12.19 -5.01
C THR A 148 -8.25 -11.96 -6.47
N THR A 149 -7.89 -12.91 -7.31
CA THR A 149 -8.27 -12.98 -8.73
C THR A 149 -9.31 -14.06 -8.95
N GLN A 150 -10.26 -13.77 -9.83
CA GLN A 150 -11.24 -14.73 -10.32
C GLN A 150 -10.90 -15.12 -11.76
N ILE A 151 -11.31 -16.32 -12.19
CA ILE A 151 -11.01 -16.82 -13.53
C ILE A 151 -11.52 -15.90 -14.65
N THR A 152 -12.54 -15.09 -14.37
CA THR A 152 -13.11 -14.06 -15.26
C THR A 152 -12.21 -12.83 -15.45
N GLY A 153 -11.05 -12.78 -14.80
CA GLY A 153 -10.12 -11.64 -14.87
C GLY A 153 -10.48 -10.47 -13.96
N ARG A 154 -11.42 -10.65 -13.03
CA ARG A 154 -11.70 -9.68 -11.96
C ARG A 154 -10.66 -9.84 -10.85
N ALA A 155 -10.25 -8.71 -10.27
CA ALA A 155 -9.40 -8.65 -9.10
C ALA A 155 -10.04 -7.73 -8.05
N TYR A 156 -9.91 -8.07 -6.77
CA TYR A 156 -10.38 -7.24 -5.66
C TYR A 156 -9.51 -7.45 -4.42
N VAL A 157 -9.60 -6.52 -3.47
CA VAL A 157 -8.86 -6.58 -2.20
C VAL A 157 -9.83 -6.65 -1.03
N GLN A 158 -9.60 -7.61 -0.13
CA GLN A 158 -10.28 -7.69 1.16
C GLN A 158 -9.30 -7.38 2.29
N TYR A 159 -9.72 -6.54 3.24
CA TYR A 159 -8.88 -6.10 4.35
C TYR A 159 -9.39 -6.68 5.67
N ASN A 160 -8.45 -7.07 6.53
CA ASN A 160 -8.68 -7.29 7.95
C ASN A 160 -7.69 -6.42 8.72
N LEU A 161 -8.16 -5.28 9.24
CA LEU A 161 -7.29 -4.28 9.86
C LEU A 161 -7.36 -4.36 11.37
N GLN A 162 -6.19 -4.46 11.99
CA GLN A 162 -6.04 -4.30 13.43
C GLN A 162 -6.02 -2.81 13.81
N LYS A 163 -6.57 -2.50 14.97
CA LYS A 163 -6.63 -1.16 15.56
C LYS A 163 -5.42 -0.92 16.45
#